data_AF-A0AAN6M6L8-F1
#
_entry.id   AF-A0AAN6M6L8-F1
#
_cell.length_a   1.000
_cell.length_b   1.000
_cell.length_c   1.000
_cell.angle_alpha   90.00
_cell.angle_beta   90.00
_cell.angle_gamma   90.00
#
_symmetry.space_group_name_H-M   'P 1'
#
loop_
_entity.id
_entity.type
_entity.pdbx_description
1 polymer ?
#
loop_
_entity_poly.entity_id
_entity_poly.type
_entity_poly.pdbx_seq_one_letter_code
_entity_poly.pdbx_strand_id
1 'polypeptide(L)'
;MPHCLMCTRYNRKCPGPIDAPLLFVDTSSYPSGKKPRAKKPSPPATSFDVARRFEDGRGIHGSGNLSEEMAMVWSVDISPRHVWGDAFFQNLVAFFCAEGRHVLGAVRRTPSWLHALPRMAATPPPSAARNSSVVRANEALGLALRATSAAFSSLETRSTSLLHHAYGLYGDSLRSQGRVLQERGDKGENLYMVMTSIMLSMFESVVATTGEGFASHNIACAKMIDKALEQASTGPAKGRGNNPGAGGPSPMIVNVFFHVRIQLCFVYLTTSDDRIRNDPIMDRVLLEACGWEKRRLPLNMQIITPFARLMKLQSHADYEQLAMPPTEFEHEKADFVKAKEEVDELCADICDSCPRSCYNIAYPPFSTFPKIKLNVFGFFSCQQYCTSARDGQFHHARYVSDLSRAKFVVAALL
;
A
#
# COMPACT_ATOMS: atom_id res chain seq x y z
N MET A 1 17.43 -33.31 -14.18
CA MET A 1 16.83 -32.19 -13.44
C MET A 1 17.21 -32.31 -11.97
N PRO A 2 17.70 -31.26 -11.30
CA PRO A 2 17.93 -31.34 -9.86
C PRO A 2 16.59 -31.56 -9.14
N HIS A 3 16.53 -32.56 -8.27
CA HIS A 3 15.37 -32.85 -7.42
C HIS A 3 15.08 -31.63 -6.53
N CYS A 4 13.81 -31.26 -6.35
CA CYS A 4 13.47 -30.22 -5.37
C CYS A 4 13.89 -30.68 -3.96
N LEU A 5 14.28 -29.73 -3.11
CA LEU A 5 14.78 -30.01 -1.75
C LEU A 5 13.84 -30.91 -0.93
N MET A 6 12.54 -30.80 -1.16
CA MET A 6 11.53 -31.66 -0.54
C MET A 6 11.61 -33.13 -1.00
N CYS A 7 11.77 -33.39 -2.29
CA CYS A 7 11.90 -34.76 -2.81
C CYS A 7 13.18 -35.44 -2.33
N THR A 8 14.29 -34.69 -2.24
CA THR A 8 15.56 -35.18 -1.70
C THR A 8 15.43 -35.54 -0.22
N ARG A 9 14.73 -34.71 0.58
CA ARG A 9 14.57 -34.93 2.02
C ARG A 9 13.73 -36.16 2.37
N TYR A 10 12.75 -36.50 1.53
CA TYR A 10 11.81 -37.60 1.79
C TYR A 10 12.02 -38.83 0.89
N ASN A 11 13.13 -38.86 0.13
CA ASN A 11 13.49 -39.96 -0.78
C ASN A 11 12.35 -40.35 -1.76
N ARG A 12 11.66 -39.34 -2.32
CA ARG A 12 10.55 -39.55 -3.26
C ARG A 12 10.96 -39.13 -4.67
N LYS A 13 10.45 -39.83 -5.70
CA LYS A 13 10.57 -39.40 -7.10
C LYS A 13 9.75 -38.13 -7.32
N CYS A 14 10.40 -37.07 -7.79
CA CYS A 14 9.75 -35.82 -8.14
C CYS A 14 8.84 -36.06 -9.36
N PRO A 15 7.55 -35.68 -9.34
CA PRO A 15 6.62 -35.96 -10.43
C PRO A 15 6.92 -35.22 -11.76
N GLY A 16 8.06 -34.53 -11.85
CA GLY A 16 8.42 -33.69 -13.00
C GLY A 16 7.54 -32.44 -13.09
N PRO A 17 7.83 -31.54 -14.05
CA PRO A 17 6.90 -30.49 -14.40
C PRO A 17 5.60 -31.14 -14.90
N ILE A 18 4.48 -30.80 -14.28
CA ILE A 18 3.17 -31.34 -14.66
C ILE A 18 2.69 -30.51 -15.84
N ASP A 19 2.78 -31.05 -17.06
CA ASP A 19 2.19 -30.48 -18.30
C ASP A 19 0.66 -30.65 -18.35
N ALA A 20 -0.02 -30.68 -17.20
CA ALA A 20 -1.47 -30.75 -17.15
C ALA A 20 -2.05 -29.33 -16.96
N PRO A 21 -3.09 -28.94 -17.71
CA PRO A 21 -3.78 -27.69 -17.44
C PRO A 21 -4.30 -27.71 -16.01
N LEU A 22 -3.97 -26.67 -15.23
CA LEU A 22 -4.60 -26.40 -13.94
C LEU A 22 -6.11 -26.30 -14.17
N LEU A 23 -6.82 -27.40 -13.93
CA LEU A 23 -8.27 -27.40 -13.91
C LEU A 23 -8.70 -26.57 -12.69
N PHE A 24 -9.11 -25.34 -12.96
CA PHE A 24 -9.91 -24.56 -12.02
C PHE A 24 -11.23 -25.30 -11.81
N VAL A 25 -11.32 -26.10 -10.75
CA VAL A 25 -12.62 -26.59 -10.29
C VAL A 25 -13.32 -25.40 -9.63
N ASP A 26 -14.16 -24.74 -10.41
CA ASP A 26 -15.11 -23.76 -9.92
C ASP A 26 -16.13 -24.47 -9.00
N THR A 27 -15.94 -24.35 -7.69
CA THR A 27 -16.88 -24.91 -6.71
C THR A 27 -18.17 -24.09 -6.56
N SER A 28 -18.44 -23.11 -7.44
CA SER A 28 -19.68 -22.33 -7.40
C SER A 28 -20.84 -22.93 -8.20
N SER A 29 -20.65 -24.05 -8.90
CA SER A 29 -21.72 -24.74 -9.64
C SER A 29 -21.86 -26.21 -9.26
N TYR A 30 -22.70 -26.49 -8.26
CA TYR A 30 -23.30 -27.82 -8.04
C TYR A 30 -24.64 -27.90 -8.79
N PRO A 31 -24.78 -28.67 -9.89
CA PRO A 31 -26.07 -29.01 -10.43
C PRO A 31 -26.54 -30.31 -9.78
N SER A 32 -27.19 -30.22 -8.61
CA SER A 32 -27.83 -31.38 -7.98
C SER A 32 -29.25 -31.00 -7.57
N GLY A 33 -30.19 -31.30 -8.47
CA GLY A 33 -31.63 -31.11 -8.29
C GLY A 33 -32.28 -32.06 -7.29
N LYS A 34 -31.79 -32.09 -6.04
CA LYS A 34 -32.49 -32.75 -4.92
C LYS A 34 -32.49 -31.82 -3.71
N LYS A 35 -33.68 -31.29 -3.37
CA LYS A 35 -33.91 -30.46 -2.18
C LYS A 35 -33.56 -31.25 -0.91
N PRO A 36 -32.58 -30.83 -0.09
CA PRO A 36 -32.37 -31.43 1.21
C PRO A 36 -33.50 -31.06 2.16
N ARG A 37 -34.04 -32.05 2.85
CA ARG A 37 -35.07 -31.93 3.89
C ARG A 37 -34.52 -31.05 5.03
N ALA A 38 -35.26 -29.99 5.38
CA ALA A 38 -34.85 -29.02 6.41
C ALA A 38 -34.61 -29.71 7.76
N LYS A 39 -33.35 -29.74 8.22
CA LYS A 39 -33.03 -29.89 9.65
C LYS A 39 -32.95 -28.49 10.26
N LYS A 40 -33.55 -28.32 11.45
CA LYS A 40 -33.60 -27.04 12.19
C LYS A 40 -32.19 -26.46 12.35
N PRO A 41 -31.99 -25.14 12.14
CA PRO A 41 -30.68 -24.52 12.24
C PRO A 41 -30.22 -24.51 13.70
N SER A 42 -29.04 -25.09 13.96
CA SER A 42 -28.26 -24.77 15.15
C SER A 42 -27.71 -23.35 15.04
N PRO A 43 -27.59 -22.61 16.16
CA PRO A 43 -27.10 -21.24 16.13
C PRO A 43 -25.67 -21.16 15.57
N PRO A 44 -25.32 -20.12 14.81
CA PRO A 44 -24.00 -19.97 14.22
C PRO A 44 -22.97 -19.73 15.33
N ALA A 45 -22.06 -20.67 15.51
CA ALA A 45 -20.89 -20.46 16.36
C ALA A 45 -19.99 -19.42 15.68
N THR A 46 -19.66 -18.36 16.41
CA THR A 46 -18.71 -17.35 15.92
C THR A 46 -17.28 -17.90 16.06
N SER A 47 -16.33 -17.37 15.29
CA SER A 47 -14.90 -17.77 15.38
C SER A 47 -14.32 -17.60 16.80
N PHE A 48 -14.95 -16.76 17.63
CA PHE A 48 -14.62 -16.55 19.03
C PHE A 48 -15.03 -17.74 19.93
N ASP A 49 -16.13 -18.42 19.62
CA ASP A 49 -16.61 -19.60 20.38
C ASP A 49 -15.72 -20.82 20.14
N VAL A 50 -15.05 -20.88 18.98
CA VAL A 50 -14.07 -21.91 18.64
C VAL A 50 -12.74 -21.65 19.36
N ALA A 51 -12.28 -20.40 19.42
CA ALA A 51 -11.06 -20.03 20.13
C ALA A 51 -11.17 -20.24 21.65
N ARG A 52 -12.33 -19.91 22.24
CA ARG A 52 -12.55 -20.07 23.69
C ARG A 52 -12.57 -21.53 24.15
N ARG A 53 -12.96 -22.47 23.27
CA ARG A 53 -12.86 -23.92 23.55
C ARG A 53 -11.42 -24.43 23.64
N PHE A 54 -10.46 -23.73 23.04
CA PHE A 54 -9.04 -24.05 23.16
C PHE A 54 -8.40 -23.45 24.43
N GLU A 55 -8.90 -22.32 24.93
CA GLU A 55 -8.37 -21.66 26.14
C GLU A 55 -8.89 -22.28 27.45
N ASP A 56 -10.12 -22.81 27.48
CA ASP A 56 -10.75 -23.35 28.70
C ASP A 56 -10.17 -24.71 29.17
N GLY A 57 -9.06 -25.18 28.61
CA GLY A 57 -8.36 -26.41 29.04
C GLY A 57 -9.15 -27.71 28.88
N ARG A 58 -10.41 -27.66 28.43
CA ARG A 58 -11.23 -28.81 28.03
C ARG A 58 -10.86 -29.21 26.61
N GLY A 59 -9.59 -29.57 26.43
CA GLY A 59 -9.15 -30.35 25.29
C GLY A 59 -9.99 -31.61 25.17
N ILE A 60 -10.23 -32.03 23.94
CA ILE A 60 -10.91 -33.29 23.63
C ILE A 60 -10.07 -34.42 24.24
N HIS A 61 -10.42 -34.86 25.45
CA HIS A 61 -9.85 -36.05 26.07
C HIS A 61 -10.35 -37.27 25.30
N GLY A 62 -9.64 -37.58 24.23
CA GLY A 62 -9.95 -38.66 23.31
C GLY A 62 -9.00 -38.72 22.12
N SER A 63 -7.75 -38.28 22.27
CA SER A 63 -6.70 -38.48 21.25
C SER A 63 -5.92 -39.76 21.56
N GLY A 64 -6.60 -40.90 21.48
CA GLY A 64 -5.91 -42.15 21.20
C GLY A 64 -5.45 -42.12 19.75
N ASN A 65 -4.14 -42.25 19.51
CA ASN A 65 -3.48 -42.48 18.22
C ASN A 65 -4.37 -42.33 16.98
N LEU A 66 -4.61 -41.10 16.55
CA LEU A 66 -5.12 -40.86 15.20
C LEU A 66 -4.07 -41.41 14.23
N SER A 67 -4.49 -42.30 13.32
CA SER A 67 -3.57 -42.85 12.32
C SER A 67 -2.97 -41.70 11.51
N GLU A 68 -1.73 -41.87 11.06
CA GLU A 68 -1.01 -40.90 10.24
C GLU A 68 -1.80 -40.51 8.97
N GLU A 69 -2.71 -41.40 8.52
CA GLU A 69 -3.66 -41.14 7.43
C GLU A 69 -4.74 -40.11 7.79
N MET A 70 -5.23 -40.05 9.03
CA MET A 70 -6.23 -39.03 9.43
C MET A 70 -5.60 -37.65 9.66
N ALA A 71 -4.31 -37.59 10.01
CA ALA A 71 -3.57 -36.33 10.07
C ALA A 71 -3.43 -35.68 8.68
N MET A 72 -3.31 -36.48 7.63
CA MET A 72 -3.36 -36.03 6.22
C MET A 72 -4.76 -35.58 5.80
N VAL A 73 -5.84 -36.20 6.29
CA VAL A 73 -7.23 -35.74 6.01
C VAL A 73 -7.52 -34.39 6.69
N TRP A 74 -6.78 -34.07 7.76
CA TRP A 74 -6.83 -32.77 8.44
C TRP A 74 -5.76 -31.80 7.98
N SER A 75 -5.04 -32.07 6.88
CA SER A 75 -4.39 -30.98 6.15
C SER A 75 -5.51 -30.09 5.64
N VAL A 76 -5.82 -29.04 6.42
CA VAL A 76 -6.75 -28.01 6.01
C VAL A 76 -6.25 -27.56 4.64
N ASP A 77 -7.05 -27.81 3.60
CA ASP A 77 -6.76 -27.34 2.26
C ASP A 77 -6.82 -25.82 2.29
N ILE A 78 -5.71 -25.21 2.69
CA ILE A 78 -5.57 -23.77 2.64
C ILE A 78 -5.51 -23.46 1.15
N SER A 79 -6.55 -22.78 0.66
CA SER A 79 -6.60 -22.33 -0.72
C SER A 79 -5.28 -21.61 -1.06
N PRO A 80 -4.59 -21.97 -2.17
CA PRO A 80 -3.39 -21.25 -2.61
C PRO A 80 -3.60 -19.73 -2.66
N ARG A 81 -4.82 -19.29 -2.95
CA ARG A 81 -5.23 -17.88 -2.93
C ARG A 81 -5.11 -17.22 -1.56
N HIS A 82 -5.39 -17.96 -0.48
CA HIS A 82 -5.22 -17.46 0.89
C HIS A 82 -3.74 -17.33 1.25
N VAL A 83 -2.93 -18.36 0.95
CA VAL A 83 -1.47 -18.34 1.19
C VAL A 83 -0.80 -17.18 0.45
N TRP A 84 -1.15 -16.97 -0.81
CA TRP A 84 -0.60 -15.88 -1.61
C TRP A 84 -1.07 -14.50 -1.17
N GLY A 85 -2.34 -14.38 -0.78
CA GLY A 85 -2.87 -13.16 -0.19
C GLY A 85 -2.10 -12.78 1.08
N ASP A 86 -1.91 -13.74 1.98
CA ASP A 86 -1.17 -13.53 3.23
C ASP A 86 0.30 -13.18 2.99
N ALA A 87 0.99 -13.88 2.07
CA ALA A 87 2.36 -13.56 1.70
C ALA A 87 2.49 -12.16 1.07
N PHE A 88 1.58 -11.81 0.15
CA PHE A 88 1.50 -10.46 -0.42
C PHE A 88 1.30 -9.42 0.67
N PHE A 89 0.32 -9.61 1.57
CA PHE A 89 0.07 -8.67 2.65
C PHE A 89 1.22 -8.59 3.63
N GLN A 90 1.86 -9.70 4.00
CA GLN A 90 3.05 -9.68 4.86
C GLN A 90 4.18 -8.88 4.21
N ASN A 91 4.43 -9.07 2.91
CA ASN A 91 5.46 -8.31 2.18
C ASN A 91 5.08 -6.84 2.00
N LEU A 92 3.84 -6.54 1.62
CA LEU A 92 3.30 -5.19 1.47
C LEU A 92 3.36 -4.42 2.79
N VAL A 93 2.92 -5.08 3.85
CA VAL A 93 2.93 -4.54 5.21
C VAL A 93 4.35 -4.45 5.76
N ALA A 94 5.25 -5.39 5.48
CA ALA A 94 6.66 -5.26 5.87
C ALA A 94 7.33 -4.10 5.13
N PHE A 95 6.97 -3.89 3.86
CA PHE A 95 7.51 -2.82 3.03
C PHE A 95 7.02 -1.44 3.50
N PHE A 96 5.72 -1.29 3.74
CA PHE A 96 5.11 -0.01 4.14
C PHE A 96 5.03 0.22 5.65
N CYS A 97 5.12 -0.83 6.46
CA CYS A 97 5.08 -0.78 7.93
C CYS A 97 6.35 -1.34 8.58
N ALA A 98 7.51 -1.22 7.92
CA ALA A 98 8.82 -1.29 8.59
C ALA A 98 8.99 -0.24 9.72
N GLU A 99 7.94 0.54 10.01
CA GLU A 99 7.75 1.31 11.24
C GLU A 99 7.45 0.39 12.44
N GLY A 100 8.49 0.12 13.25
CA GLY A 100 8.45 0.30 14.71
C GLY A 100 7.40 -0.46 15.52
N ARG A 101 6.83 -1.57 15.05
CA ARG A 101 5.86 -2.39 15.83
C ARG A 101 6.41 -2.89 17.17
N HIS A 102 7.73 -2.94 17.27
CA HIS A 102 8.49 -3.48 18.38
C HIS A 102 8.83 -2.41 19.44
N VAL A 103 8.72 -1.11 19.11
CA VAL A 103 9.05 -0.02 20.04
C VAL A 103 7.96 0.08 21.12
N LEU A 104 8.34 -0.19 22.37
CA LEU A 104 7.53 0.08 23.56
C LEU A 104 7.23 1.60 23.62
N GLY A 105 5.97 1.97 23.40
CA GLY A 105 5.52 3.37 23.44
C GLY A 105 5.38 4.06 22.07
N ALA A 106 5.88 3.48 20.97
CA ALA A 106 5.43 3.89 19.64
C ALA A 106 3.94 3.59 19.54
N VAL A 107 3.19 4.40 18.78
CA VAL A 107 1.73 4.31 18.65
C VAL A 107 1.35 2.94 18.05
N ARG A 108 1.31 1.90 18.90
CA ARG A 108 0.98 0.49 18.62
C ARG A 108 -0.48 0.30 18.16
N ARG A 109 -1.17 1.37 17.78
CA ARG A 109 -2.64 1.42 17.81
C ARG A 109 -3.31 2.23 16.71
N THR A 110 -2.59 2.83 15.78
CA THR A 110 -3.24 3.34 14.57
C THR A 110 -3.18 2.24 13.52
N PRO A 111 -4.27 1.49 13.29
CA PRO A 111 -4.31 0.58 12.15
C PRO A 111 -3.98 1.43 10.90
N SER A 112 -2.82 1.17 10.29
CA SER A 112 -2.51 1.72 8.98
C SER A 112 -3.62 1.30 8.03
N TRP A 113 -3.84 2.08 6.98
CA TRP A 113 -4.85 1.76 5.98
C TRP A 113 -4.64 0.34 5.40
N LEU A 114 -3.39 -0.13 5.33
CA LEU A 114 -3.02 -1.48 4.90
C LEU A 114 -3.62 -2.59 5.79
N HIS A 115 -3.73 -2.36 7.10
CA HIS A 115 -4.38 -3.31 8.00
C HIS A 115 -5.90 -3.33 7.84
N ALA A 116 -6.48 -2.18 7.53
CA ALA A 116 -7.91 -2.08 7.28
C ALA A 116 -8.28 -2.64 5.90
N LEU A 117 -7.36 -2.57 4.93
CA LEU A 117 -7.60 -2.87 3.53
C LEU A 117 -8.23 -4.25 3.25
N PRO A 118 -7.69 -5.40 3.75
CA PRO A 118 -8.31 -6.69 3.48
C PRO A 118 -9.74 -6.78 4.03
N ARG A 119 -9.99 -6.21 5.22
CA ARG A 119 -11.33 -6.17 5.81
C ARG A 119 -12.27 -5.28 5.01
N MET A 120 -11.80 -4.10 4.61
CA MET A 120 -12.54 -3.18 3.75
C MET A 120 -12.85 -3.80 2.39
N ALA A 121 -11.98 -4.64 1.84
CA ALA A 121 -12.21 -5.33 0.58
C ALA A 121 -13.17 -6.52 0.72
N ALA A 122 -13.09 -7.26 1.84
CA ALA A 122 -13.85 -8.49 2.05
C ALA A 122 -15.32 -8.25 2.45
N THR A 123 -15.62 -7.18 3.19
CA THR A 123 -16.97 -6.98 3.71
C THR A 123 -17.38 -5.51 3.59
N PRO A 124 -18.47 -5.20 2.87
CA PRO A 124 -18.99 -3.84 2.82
C PRO A 124 -19.47 -3.43 4.23
N PRO A 125 -19.53 -2.13 4.53
CA PRO A 125 -19.96 -1.67 5.85
C PRO A 125 -21.42 -2.08 6.10
N PRO A 126 -21.79 -2.48 7.32
CA PRO A 126 -23.11 -3.04 7.63
C PRO A 126 -24.26 -2.06 7.41
N SER A 127 -23.96 -0.75 7.39
CA SER A 127 -24.92 0.31 7.09
C SER A 127 -25.23 0.48 5.60
N ALA A 128 -24.49 -0.20 4.71
CA ALA A 128 -24.68 -0.08 3.28
C ALA A 128 -25.89 -0.92 2.82
N ALA A 129 -26.86 -0.28 2.20
CA ALA A 129 -27.93 -1.00 1.49
C ALA A 129 -27.32 -1.89 0.39
N ARG A 130 -27.92 -3.07 0.14
CA ARG A 130 -27.40 -4.08 -0.80
C ARG A 130 -27.10 -3.55 -2.21
N ASN A 131 -27.82 -2.53 -2.67
CA ASN A 131 -27.64 -1.93 -4.00
C ASN A 131 -26.99 -0.53 -3.94
N SER A 132 -26.40 -0.16 -2.81
CA SER A 132 -25.75 1.14 -2.66
C SER A 132 -24.45 1.22 -3.45
N SER A 133 -24.08 2.44 -3.87
CA SER A 133 -22.78 2.72 -4.50
C SER A 133 -21.59 2.30 -3.63
N VAL A 134 -21.79 2.19 -2.31
CA VAL A 134 -20.76 1.71 -1.36
C VAL A 134 -20.45 0.23 -1.57
N VAL A 135 -21.46 -0.61 -1.83
CA VAL A 135 -21.26 -2.05 -2.10
C VAL A 135 -20.47 -2.22 -3.40
N ARG A 136 -20.82 -1.47 -4.45
CA ARG A 136 -20.06 -1.49 -5.72
C ARG A 136 -18.63 -0.96 -5.56
N ALA A 137 -18.43 0.08 -4.76
CA ALA A 137 -17.08 0.58 -4.45
C ALA A 137 -16.24 -0.47 -3.68
N ASN A 138 -16.86 -1.20 -2.74
CA ASN A 138 -16.24 -2.33 -2.06
C ASN A 138 -15.89 -3.47 -3.01
N GLU A 139 -16.77 -3.79 -3.96
CA GLU A 139 -16.49 -4.80 -4.99
C GLU A 139 -15.31 -4.39 -5.87
N ALA A 140 -15.27 -3.15 -6.35
CA ALA A 140 -14.15 -2.61 -7.11
C ALA A 140 -12.84 -2.73 -6.31
N LEU A 141 -12.85 -2.32 -5.04
CA LEU A 141 -11.69 -2.46 -4.15
C LEU A 141 -11.25 -3.93 -4.01
N GLY A 142 -12.21 -4.84 -3.82
CA GLY A 142 -11.94 -6.27 -3.73
C GLY A 142 -11.37 -6.86 -5.01
N LEU A 143 -11.73 -6.35 -6.18
CA LEU A 143 -11.15 -6.74 -7.46
C LEU A 143 -9.72 -6.18 -7.61
N ALA A 144 -9.50 -4.88 -7.36
CA ALA A 144 -8.17 -4.26 -7.43
C ALA A 144 -7.15 -4.93 -6.51
N LEU A 145 -7.55 -5.22 -5.27
CA LEU A 145 -6.69 -5.89 -4.31
C LEU A 145 -6.28 -7.30 -4.79
N ARG A 146 -7.23 -8.07 -5.34
CA ARG A 146 -6.96 -9.40 -5.87
C ARG A 146 -6.10 -9.35 -7.12
N ALA A 147 -6.35 -8.39 -8.00
CA ALA A 147 -5.53 -8.15 -9.19
C ALA A 147 -4.07 -7.91 -8.78
N THR A 148 -3.84 -6.98 -7.84
CA THR A 148 -2.49 -6.63 -7.35
C THR A 148 -1.79 -7.79 -6.67
N SER A 149 -2.53 -8.54 -5.83
CA SER A 149 -1.98 -9.72 -5.15
C SER A 149 -1.60 -10.81 -6.15
N ALA A 150 -2.47 -11.11 -7.11
CA ALA A 150 -2.21 -12.10 -8.17
C ALA A 150 -1.04 -11.68 -9.06
N ALA A 151 -0.96 -10.39 -9.42
CA ALA A 151 0.15 -9.80 -10.14
C ALA A 151 1.48 -10.02 -9.41
N PHE A 152 1.57 -9.65 -8.14
CA PHE A 152 2.77 -9.85 -7.34
C PHE A 152 3.16 -11.33 -7.23
N SER A 153 2.19 -12.20 -6.92
CA SER A 153 2.43 -13.65 -6.84
C SER A 153 2.84 -14.24 -8.19
N SER A 154 2.35 -13.72 -9.31
CA SER A 154 2.73 -14.17 -10.64
C SER A 154 4.20 -13.90 -10.95
N LEU A 155 4.75 -12.78 -10.47
CA LEU A 155 6.18 -12.47 -10.61
C LEU A 155 7.04 -13.38 -9.75
N GLU A 156 6.66 -13.56 -8.49
CA GLU A 156 7.40 -14.43 -7.55
C GLU A 156 7.40 -15.90 -8.01
N THR A 157 6.27 -16.38 -8.55
CA THR A 157 6.12 -17.76 -9.03
C THR A 157 6.47 -17.94 -10.50
N ARG A 158 6.72 -16.85 -11.24
CA ARG A 158 6.94 -16.83 -12.70
C ARG A 158 5.79 -17.51 -13.48
N SER A 159 4.55 -17.31 -13.04
CA SER A 159 3.36 -17.93 -13.63
C SER A 159 2.62 -16.98 -14.57
N THR A 160 2.71 -17.23 -15.88
CA THR A 160 2.03 -16.41 -16.91
C THR A 160 0.51 -16.53 -16.84
N SER A 161 -0.03 -17.70 -16.48
CA SER A 161 -1.46 -17.89 -16.31
C SER A 161 -2.03 -17.06 -15.15
N LEU A 162 -1.30 -16.98 -14.04
CA LEU A 162 -1.66 -16.14 -12.90
C LEU A 162 -1.60 -14.64 -13.26
N LEU A 163 -0.62 -14.26 -14.08
CA LEU A 163 -0.52 -12.90 -14.61
C LEU A 163 -1.71 -12.53 -15.52
N HIS A 164 -2.11 -13.42 -16.45
CA HIS A 164 -3.31 -13.21 -17.27
C HIS A 164 -4.59 -13.10 -16.43
N HIS A 165 -4.71 -13.92 -15.38
CA HIS A 165 -5.80 -13.79 -14.43
C HIS A 165 -5.80 -12.43 -13.71
N ALA A 166 -4.61 -11.95 -13.31
CA ALA A 166 -4.44 -10.65 -12.69
C ALA A 166 -4.90 -9.50 -13.60
N TYR A 167 -4.58 -9.54 -14.91
CA TYR A 167 -5.09 -8.57 -15.89
C TYR A 167 -6.62 -8.61 -16.03
N GLY A 168 -7.23 -9.80 -16.01
CA GLY A 168 -8.69 -9.94 -16.03
C GLY A 168 -9.34 -9.24 -14.83
N LEU A 169 -8.82 -9.51 -13.63
CA LEU A 169 -9.28 -8.87 -12.39
C LEU A 169 -9.06 -7.35 -12.39
N TYR A 170 -7.93 -6.89 -12.95
CA TYR A 170 -7.63 -5.47 -13.10
C TYR A 170 -8.66 -4.77 -14.01
N GLY A 171 -8.96 -5.35 -15.18
CA GLY A 171 -9.97 -4.83 -16.09
C GLY A 171 -11.39 -4.83 -15.49
N ASP A 172 -11.76 -5.86 -14.74
CA ASP A 172 -13.02 -5.90 -13.99
C ASP A 172 -13.09 -4.81 -12.92
N SER A 173 -11.99 -4.59 -12.20
CA SER A 173 -11.89 -3.52 -11.20
C SER A 173 -12.07 -2.14 -11.83
N LEU A 174 -11.40 -1.87 -12.96
CA LEU A 174 -11.55 -0.60 -13.69
C LEU A 174 -12.99 -0.36 -14.12
N ARG A 175 -13.65 -1.38 -14.70
CA ARG A 175 -15.07 -1.28 -15.10
C ARG A 175 -15.97 -1.00 -13.91
N SER A 176 -15.74 -1.69 -12.79
CA SER A 176 -16.53 -1.51 -11.57
C SER A 176 -16.33 -0.12 -10.97
N GLN A 177 -15.08 0.34 -10.86
CA GLN A 177 -14.76 1.68 -10.37
C GLN A 177 -15.31 2.79 -11.29
N GLY A 178 -15.22 2.61 -12.60
CA GLY A 178 -15.79 3.53 -13.58
C GLY A 178 -17.29 3.70 -13.42
N ARG A 179 -18.04 2.61 -13.19
CA ARG A 179 -19.48 2.69 -12.87
C ARG A 179 -19.75 3.45 -11.58
N VAL A 180 -18.97 3.20 -10.53
CA VAL A 180 -19.10 3.92 -9.25
C VAL A 180 -18.87 5.42 -9.42
N LEU A 181 -17.85 5.80 -10.21
CA LEU A 181 -17.54 7.19 -10.53
C LEU A 181 -18.68 7.86 -11.31
N GLN A 182 -19.21 7.20 -12.33
CA GLN A 182 -20.34 7.71 -13.14
C GLN A 182 -21.61 7.93 -12.31
N GLU A 183 -21.93 6.99 -11.41
CA GLU A 183 -23.13 7.07 -10.57
C GLU A 183 -23.05 8.15 -9.50
N ARG A 184 -21.86 8.38 -8.92
CA ARG A 184 -21.68 9.36 -7.85
C ARG A 184 -21.49 10.78 -8.37
N GLY A 185 -20.96 10.95 -9.58
CA GLY A 185 -20.51 12.25 -10.05
C GLY A 185 -19.58 12.93 -9.03
N ASP A 186 -19.76 14.23 -8.81
CA ASP A 186 -18.95 14.99 -7.86
C ASP A 186 -19.34 14.82 -6.38
N LYS A 187 -20.42 14.09 -6.08
CA LYS A 187 -21.14 14.22 -4.80
C LYS A 187 -20.65 13.34 -3.65
N GLY A 188 -19.46 12.75 -3.75
CA GLY A 188 -18.86 12.11 -2.58
C GLY A 188 -17.88 11.03 -2.95
N GLU A 189 -16.61 11.36 -2.89
CA GLU A 189 -15.56 10.35 -2.96
C GLU A 189 -15.54 9.60 -1.64
N ASN A 190 -15.64 8.28 -1.73
CA ASN A 190 -15.53 7.42 -0.57
C ASN A 190 -14.10 6.89 -0.50
N LEU A 191 -13.60 6.68 0.72
CA LEU A 191 -12.31 6.07 0.96
C LEU A 191 -12.09 4.77 0.18
N TYR A 192 -13.15 3.98 -0.05
CA TYR A 192 -13.06 2.78 -0.90
C TYR A 192 -12.56 3.10 -2.31
N MET A 193 -13.01 4.20 -2.92
CA MET A 193 -12.58 4.61 -4.26
C MET A 193 -11.11 5.04 -4.25
N VAL A 194 -10.68 5.78 -3.22
CA VAL A 194 -9.27 6.16 -3.04
C VAL A 194 -8.40 4.91 -2.93
N MET A 195 -8.79 3.95 -2.08
CA MET A 195 -8.07 2.70 -1.91
C MET A 195 -8.05 1.87 -3.19
N THR A 196 -9.16 1.84 -3.96
CA THR A 196 -9.20 1.12 -5.23
C THR A 196 -8.15 1.70 -6.17
N SER A 197 -8.10 3.02 -6.34
CA SER A 197 -7.08 3.65 -7.19
C SER A 197 -5.65 3.45 -6.68
N ILE A 198 -5.42 3.42 -5.36
CA ILE A 198 -4.11 3.07 -4.79
C ILE A 198 -3.73 1.64 -5.17
N MET A 199 -4.66 0.70 -5.06
CA MET A 199 -4.38 -0.69 -5.45
C MET A 199 -4.14 -0.82 -6.95
N LEU A 200 -4.88 -0.09 -7.78
CA LEU A 200 -4.63 -0.05 -9.21
C LEU A 200 -3.26 0.57 -9.54
N SER A 201 -2.83 1.63 -8.86
CA SER A 201 -1.48 2.18 -9.05
C SER A 201 -0.40 1.19 -8.62
N MET A 202 -0.62 0.44 -7.53
CA MET A 202 0.29 -0.64 -7.14
C MET A 202 0.32 -1.76 -8.19
N PHE A 203 -0.81 -2.15 -8.76
CA PHE A 203 -0.86 -3.11 -9.87
C PHE A 203 0.00 -2.61 -11.04
N GLU A 204 -0.16 -1.35 -11.44
CA GLU A 204 0.64 -0.74 -12.51
C GLU A 204 2.14 -0.79 -12.18
N SER A 205 2.52 -0.47 -10.93
CA SER A 205 3.94 -0.52 -10.54
C SER A 205 4.55 -1.92 -10.54
N VAL A 206 3.72 -2.96 -10.37
CA VAL A 206 4.19 -4.35 -10.30
C VAL A 206 4.26 -4.96 -11.70
N VAL A 207 3.23 -4.75 -12.52
CA VAL A 207 3.02 -5.50 -13.76
C VAL A 207 3.02 -4.62 -15.01
N ALA A 208 2.64 -3.36 -14.91
CA ALA A 208 2.46 -2.55 -16.10
C ALA A 208 3.78 -1.92 -16.56
N THR A 209 3.89 -1.82 -17.87
CA THR A 209 5.07 -1.31 -18.58
C THR A 209 5.01 0.19 -18.83
N THR A 210 3.93 0.89 -18.42
CA THR A 210 3.75 2.31 -18.72
C THR A 210 3.64 3.15 -17.44
N GLY A 211 4.53 4.14 -17.32
CA GLY A 211 4.46 5.14 -16.23
C GLY A 211 3.15 5.95 -16.24
N GLU A 212 2.46 6.03 -17.38
CA GLU A 212 1.20 6.78 -17.54
C GLU A 212 0.05 6.19 -16.73
N GLY A 213 -0.10 4.86 -16.69
CA GLY A 213 -1.15 4.19 -15.91
C GLY A 213 -0.95 4.42 -14.42
N PHE A 214 0.28 4.21 -13.95
CA PHE A 214 0.69 4.51 -12.58
C PHE A 214 0.43 5.98 -12.21
N ALA A 215 0.85 6.92 -13.06
CA ALA A 215 0.66 8.35 -12.82
C ALA A 215 -0.82 8.73 -12.80
N SER A 216 -1.62 8.25 -13.76
CA SER A 216 -3.05 8.54 -13.86
C SER A 216 -3.83 8.08 -12.63
N HIS A 217 -3.55 6.88 -12.12
CA HIS A 217 -4.19 6.39 -10.90
C HIS A 217 -3.80 7.21 -9.67
N ASN A 218 -2.54 7.62 -9.55
CA ASN A 218 -2.09 8.46 -8.44
C ASN A 218 -2.67 9.89 -8.50
N ILE A 219 -2.80 10.48 -9.69
CA ILE A 219 -3.51 11.76 -9.89
C ILE A 219 -5.00 11.61 -9.53
N ALA A 220 -5.65 10.50 -9.93
CA ALA A 220 -7.02 10.24 -9.53
C ALA A 220 -7.15 10.08 -8.01
N CYS A 221 -6.22 9.38 -7.34
CA CYS A 221 -6.15 9.32 -5.88
C CYS A 221 -6.02 10.71 -5.26
N ALA A 222 -5.15 11.55 -5.82
CA ALA A 222 -4.91 12.92 -5.36
C ALA A 222 -6.20 13.75 -5.39
N LYS A 223 -6.93 13.70 -6.51
CA LYS A 223 -8.22 14.39 -6.65
C LYS A 223 -9.23 13.87 -5.64
N MET A 224 -9.28 12.55 -5.45
CA MET A 224 -10.24 11.94 -4.53
C MET A 224 -9.94 12.19 -3.05
N ILE A 225 -8.66 12.24 -2.66
CA ILE A 225 -8.28 12.50 -1.28
C ILE A 225 -8.46 13.97 -0.92
N ASP A 226 -8.22 14.87 -1.87
CA ASP A 226 -8.41 16.31 -1.71
C ASP A 226 -9.86 16.65 -1.36
N LYS A 227 -10.85 16.20 -2.14
CA LYS A 227 -12.26 16.45 -1.76
C LYS A 227 -12.68 15.68 -0.52
N ALA A 228 -12.14 14.48 -0.26
CA ALA A 228 -12.39 13.76 0.98
C ALA A 228 -11.91 14.54 2.22
N LEU A 229 -10.78 15.25 2.10
CA LEU A 229 -10.25 16.14 3.15
C LEU A 229 -11.07 17.43 3.29
N GLU A 230 -11.51 18.03 2.18
CA GLU A 230 -12.43 19.19 2.19
C GLU A 230 -13.75 18.85 2.91
N GLN A 231 -14.34 17.69 2.58
CA GLN A 231 -15.57 17.20 3.20
C GLN A 231 -15.37 16.91 4.70
N ALA A 232 -14.22 16.35 5.07
CA ALA A 232 -13.90 16.13 6.48
C ALA A 232 -13.73 17.44 7.27
N SER A 233 -13.31 18.51 6.60
CA SER A 233 -13.08 19.83 7.22
C SER A 233 -14.36 20.68 7.32
N THR A 234 -15.29 20.49 6.39
CA THR A 234 -16.58 21.22 6.32
C THR A 234 -17.73 20.49 7.00
N GLY A 235 -17.56 19.20 7.33
CA GLY A 235 -18.58 18.40 7.99
C GLY A 235 -19.02 19.05 9.31
N PRO A 236 -20.34 19.21 9.57
CA PRO A 236 -20.79 19.80 10.82
C PRO A 236 -20.26 18.92 11.96
N ALA A 237 -19.68 19.55 12.99
CA ALA A 237 -19.15 18.92 14.20
C ALA A 237 -20.26 18.26 15.03
N LYS A 238 -21.06 17.39 14.42
CA LYS A 238 -22.25 16.76 14.98
C LYS A 238 -21.79 15.70 15.98
N GLY A 239 -21.79 16.10 17.25
CA GLY A 239 -22.06 15.22 18.37
C GLY A 239 -20.93 14.33 18.88
N ARG A 240 -19.66 14.60 18.54
CA ARG A 240 -18.54 13.97 19.26
C ARG A 240 -18.21 14.82 20.48
N GLY A 241 -18.67 14.36 21.65
CA GLY A 241 -18.60 15.08 22.92
C GLY A 241 -17.23 15.70 23.18
N ASN A 242 -17.25 16.97 23.61
CA ASN A 242 -16.26 17.81 24.33
C ASN A 242 -14.76 17.47 24.32
N ASN A 243 -14.25 16.72 23.36
CA ASN A 243 -12.82 16.54 23.15
C ASN A 243 -12.36 17.62 22.17
N PRO A 244 -11.71 18.70 22.64
CA PRO A 244 -11.08 19.69 21.79
C PRO A 244 -9.97 18.99 20.99
N GLY A 245 -10.29 18.58 19.75
CA GLY A 245 -9.42 17.76 18.91
C GLY A 245 -10.17 16.79 17.98
N ALA A 246 -11.48 16.57 18.17
CA ALA A 246 -12.25 15.58 17.42
C ALA A 246 -12.73 16.01 16.01
N GLY A 247 -12.38 17.22 15.55
CA GLY A 247 -12.85 17.81 14.28
C GLY A 247 -11.93 17.61 13.06
N GLY A 248 -10.88 16.79 13.17
CA GLY A 248 -9.99 16.46 12.06
C GLY A 248 -10.46 15.24 11.26
N PRO A 249 -9.90 15.00 10.05
CA PRO A 249 -10.17 13.77 9.31
C PRO A 249 -9.71 12.55 10.11
N SER A 250 -10.33 11.42 9.79
CA SER A 250 -9.99 10.17 10.44
C SER A 250 -8.49 9.83 10.25
N PRO A 251 -7.84 9.18 11.23
CA PRO A 251 -6.45 8.75 11.10
C PRO A 251 -6.17 7.94 9.84
N MET A 252 -7.15 7.17 9.36
CA MET A 252 -7.04 6.40 8.13
C MET A 252 -6.90 7.29 6.89
N ILE A 253 -7.68 8.37 6.79
CA ILE A 253 -7.59 9.35 5.69
C ILE A 253 -6.22 10.05 5.72
N VAL A 254 -5.72 10.42 6.90
CA VAL A 254 -4.39 11.05 7.04
C VAL A 254 -3.28 10.11 6.56
N ASN A 255 -3.34 8.84 6.94
CA ASN A 255 -2.36 7.83 6.50
C ASN A 255 -2.41 7.60 4.98
N VAL A 256 -3.61 7.57 4.41
CA VAL A 256 -3.78 7.47 2.95
C VAL A 256 -3.25 8.70 2.24
N PHE A 257 -3.54 9.89 2.76
CA PHE A 257 -3.05 11.15 2.22
C PHE A 257 -1.52 11.17 2.21
N PHE A 258 -0.87 10.74 3.28
CA PHE A 258 0.59 10.59 3.31
C PHE A 258 1.10 9.68 2.20
N HIS A 259 0.48 8.50 2.04
CA HIS A 259 0.85 7.55 1.00
C HIS A 259 0.71 8.16 -0.40
N VAL A 260 -0.42 8.82 -0.68
CA VAL A 260 -0.67 9.49 -1.96
C VAL A 260 0.39 10.56 -2.23
N ARG A 261 0.75 11.39 -1.24
CA ARG A 261 1.80 12.40 -1.41
C ARG A 261 3.15 11.79 -1.78
N ILE A 262 3.54 10.68 -1.13
CA ILE A 262 4.78 9.97 -1.49
C ILE A 262 4.71 9.46 -2.93
N GLN A 263 3.61 8.82 -3.32
CA GLN A 263 3.45 8.30 -4.69
C GLN A 263 3.49 9.43 -5.73
N LEU A 264 2.86 10.58 -5.44
CA LEU A 264 2.92 11.75 -6.31
C LEU A 264 4.33 12.32 -6.43
N CYS A 265 5.17 12.24 -5.39
CA CYS A 265 6.59 12.59 -5.54
C CYS A 265 7.28 11.69 -6.57
N PHE A 266 7.01 10.39 -6.54
CA PHE A 266 7.54 9.49 -7.56
C PHE A 266 7.03 9.84 -8.95
N VAL A 267 5.71 10.05 -9.10
CA VAL A 267 5.12 10.49 -10.37
C VAL A 267 5.79 11.75 -10.89
N TYR A 268 6.01 12.75 -10.04
CA TYR A 268 6.64 14.01 -10.42
C TYR A 268 8.06 13.81 -10.97
N LEU A 269 8.83 12.92 -10.33
CA LEU A 269 10.23 12.65 -10.68
C LEU A 269 10.41 11.79 -11.93
N THR A 270 9.45 10.91 -12.21
CA THR A 270 9.54 9.92 -13.29
C THR A 270 8.74 10.30 -14.53
N THR A 271 7.69 11.12 -14.40
CA THR A 271 6.92 11.55 -15.56
C THR A 271 7.67 12.59 -16.39
N SER A 272 7.59 12.45 -17.71
CA SER A 272 7.96 13.50 -18.67
C SER A 272 6.74 14.20 -19.28
N ASP A 273 5.52 13.78 -18.92
CA ASP A 273 4.29 14.42 -19.41
C ASP A 273 3.98 15.67 -18.59
N ASP A 274 4.14 16.83 -19.21
CA ASP A 274 3.86 18.14 -18.60
C ASP A 274 2.40 18.28 -18.17
N ARG A 275 1.45 17.59 -18.82
CA ARG A 275 0.04 17.62 -18.41
C ARG A 275 -0.16 16.99 -17.03
N ILE A 276 0.60 15.94 -16.73
CA ILE A 276 0.58 15.26 -15.43
C ILE A 276 1.36 16.09 -14.41
N ARG A 277 2.58 16.55 -14.78
CA ARG A 277 3.45 17.31 -13.87
C ARG A 277 2.81 18.62 -13.42
N ASN A 278 2.10 19.29 -14.34
CA ASN A 278 1.45 20.58 -14.12
C ASN A 278 -0.05 20.44 -13.81
N ASP A 279 -0.57 19.24 -13.52
CA ASP A 279 -1.94 19.11 -13.04
C ASP A 279 -2.08 19.90 -11.72
N PRO A 280 -3.05 20.82 -11.58
CA PRO A 280 -3.19 21.65 -10.38
C PRO A 280 -3.29 20.84 -9.08
N ILE A 281 -3.76 19.59 -9.15
CA ILE A 281 -3.82 18.73 -7.97
C ILE A 281 -2.43 18.39 -7.41
N MET A 282 -1.39 18.38 -8.25
CA MET A 282 -0.02 18.12 -7.82
C MET A 282 0.43 19.19 -6.83
N ASP A 283 0.29 20.46 -7.21
CA ASP A 283 0.64 21.59 -6.33
C ASP A 283 -0.24 21.57 -5.06
N ARG A 284 -1.55 21.35 -5.22
CA ARG A 284 -2.48 21.32 -4.10
C ARG A 284 -2.14 20.24 -3.07
N VAL A 285 -1.80 19.03 -3.50
CA VAL A 285 -1.53 17.90 -2.60
C VAL A 285 -0.07 17.90 -2.10
N LEU A 286 0.90 18.23 -2.96
CA LEU A 286 2.31 18.17 -2.61
C LEU A 286 2.79 19.44 -1.90
N LEU A 287 2.47 20.63 -2.43
CA LEU A 287 2.98 21.90 -1.92
C LEU A 287 2.05 22.48 -0.85
N GLU A 288 0.74 22.51 -1.12
CA GLU A 288 -0.24 23.16 -0.22
C GLU A 288 -0.81 22.20 0.84
N ALA A 289 -0.50 20.91 0.74
CA ALA A 289 -1.05 19.87 1.60
C ALA A 289 -2.59 19.94 1.77
N CYS A 290 -3.31 20.23 0.67
CA CYS A 290 -4.76 20.43 0.66
C CYS A 290 -5.25 21.51 1.64
N GLY A 291 -4.46 22.57 1.84
CA GLY A 291 -4.78 23.66 2.76
C GLY A 291 -4.54 23.36 4.23
N TRP A 292 -3.89 22.22 4.54
CA TRP A 292 -3.50 21.91 5.91
C TRP A 292 -2.35 22.79 6.39
N GLU A 293 -2.46 23.25 7.63
CA GLU A 293 -1.37 23.94 8.27
C GLU A 293 -0.16 23.00 8.41
N LYS A 294 0.95 23.33 7.75
CA LYS A 294 2.18 22.52 7.70
C LYS A 294 2.63 22.09 9.10
N ARG A 295 2.51 22.96 10.11
CA ARG A 295 2.92 22.68 11.50
C ARG A 295 2.06 21.62 12.21
N ARG A 296 0.86 21.33 11.70
CA ARG A 296 -0.06 20.33 12.26
C ARG A 296 0.11 18.94 11.64
N LEU A 297 0.90 18.84 10.57
CA LEU A 297 1.26 17.57 9.98
C LEU A 297 2.29 16.84 10.86
N PRO A 298 2.24 15.49 10.92
CA PRO A 298 3.34 14.70 11.45
C PRO A 298 4.67 15.06 10.76
N LEU A 299 5.79 15.02 11.49
CA LEU A 299 7.10 15.49 11.01
C LEU A 299 7.53 14.84 9.67
N ASN A 300 7.30 13.54 9.52
CA ASN A 300 7.54 12.79 8.28
C ASN A 300 6.65 13.25 7.10
N MET A 301 5.51 13.89 7.34
CA MET A 301 4.68 14.50 6.31
C MET A 301 5.09 15.95 6.01
N GLN A 302 5.69 16.65 6.97
CA GLN A 302 6.15 18.03 6.80
C GLN A 302 7.27 18.13 5.77
N ILE A 303 8.16 17.14 5.74
CA ILE A 303 9.31 17.10 4.81
C ILE A 303 8.91 16.96 3.34
N ILE A 304 7.73 16.40 3.05
CA ILE A 304 7.29 16.22 1.66
C ILE A 304 7.10 17.56 0.95
N THR A 305 6.65 18.60 1.65
CA THR A 305 6.42 19.92 1.03
C THR A 305 7.70 20.59 0.52
N PRO A 306 8.74 20.82 1.34
CA PRO A 306 9.98 21.41 0.85
C PRO A 306 10.67 20.48 -0.16
N PHE A 307 10.48 19.16 -0.01
CA PHE A 307 10.95 18.19 -1.00
C PHE A 307 10.28 18.38 -2.38
N ALA A 308 8.96 18.52 -2.41
CA ALA A 308 8.23 18.80 -3.64
C ALA A 308 8.60 20.13 -4.27
N ARG A 309 8.88 21.15 -3.45
CA ARG A 309 9.40 22.43 -3.95
C ARG A 309 10.75 22.28 -4.62
N LEU A 310 11.68 21.49 -4.05
CA LEU A 310 12.97 21.19 -4.68
C LEU A 310 12.79 20.46 -6.01
N MET A 311 11.89 19.48 -6.08
CA MET A 311 11.60 18.77 -7.33
C MET A 311 11.08 19.71 -8.41
N LYS A 312 10.19 20.65 -8.04
CA LYS A 312 9.64 21.66 -8.97
C LYS A 312 10.71 22.60 -9.50
N LEU A 313 11.51 23.20 -8.61
CA LEU A 313 12.61 24.09 -8.98
C LEU A 313 13.65 23.37 -9.85
N GLN A 314 13.97 22.11 -9.55
CA GLN A 314 14.88 21.34 -10.41
C GLN A 314 14.27 21.09 -11.79
N SER A 315 12.98 20.77 -11.86
CA SER A 315 12.34 20.54 -13.15
C SER A 315 12.35 21.78 -14.03
N HIS A 316 12.23 23.00 -13.48
CA HIS A 316 12.36 24.23 -14.27
C HIS A 316 13.80 24.44 -14.75
N ALA A 317 14.78 24.22 -13.87
CA ALA A 317 16.19 24.40 -14.19
C ALA A 317 16.68 23.45 -15.30
N ASP A 318 16.09 22.26 -15.45
CA ASP A 318 16.41 21.34 -16.53
C ASP A 318 15.89 21.82 -17.90
N TYR A 319 14.84 22.67 -17.95
CA TYR A 319 14.27 23.22 -19.19
C TYR A 319 14.83 24.60 -19.56
N GLU A 320 15.18 25.44 -18.58
CA GLU A 320 15.38 26.89 -18.83
C GLU A 320 16.82 27.41 -18.67
N GLN A 321 17.81 26.52 -18.49
CA GLN A 321 19.24 26.88 -18.37
C GLN A 321 19.82 27.68 -19.56
N LEU A 322 19.08 27.85 -20.67
CA LEU A 322 19.52 28.60 -21.84
C LEU A 322 18.78 29.93 -22.07
N ALA A 323 17.74 30.27 -21.30
CA ALA A 323 16.85 31.40 -21.64
C ALA A 323 16.44 32.33 -20.49
N MET A 324 16.66 31.98 -19.21
CA MET A 324 16.23 32.86 -18.12
C MET A 324 17.07 34.14 -17.98
N PRO A 325 16.44 35.29 -17.71
CA PRO A 325 17.12 36.50 -17.25
C PRO A 325 17.95 36.21 -15.97
N PRO A 326 19.13 36.83 -15.80
CA PRO A 326 19.97 36.63 -14.60
C PRO A 326 19.24 36.91 -13.28
N THR A 327 18.28 37.83 -13.28
CA THR A 327 17.49 38.20 -12.11
C THR A 327 16.52 37.10 -11.67
N GLU A 328 15.91 36.39 -12.62
CA GLU A 328 14.99 35.28 -12.33
C GLU A 328 15.78 34.06 -11.84
N PHE A 329 16.93 33.79 -12.45
CA PHE A 329 17.83 32.72 -12.03
C PHE A 329 18.31 32.86 -10.58
N GLU A 330 18.74 34.07 -10.16
CA GLU A 330 19.15 34.28 -8.76
C GLU A 330 17.98 34.14 -7.78
N HIS A 331 16.75 34.46 -8.20
CA HIS A 331 15.56 34.24 -7.37
C HIS A 331 15.25 32.75 -7.20
N GLU A 332 15.22 31.97 -8.29
CA GLU A 332 15.00 30.52 -8.22
C GLU A 332 16.09 29.81 -7.43
N LYS A 333 17.34 30.25 -7.57
CA LYS A 333 18.47 29.73 -6.79
C LYS A 333 18.33 30.03 -5.31
N ALA A 334 17.87 31.23 -4.93
CA ALA A 334 17.60 31.56 -3.53
C ALA A 334 16.48 30.69 -2.96
N ASP A 335 15.41 30.48 -3.73
CA ASP A 335 14.31 29.58 -3.34
C ASP A 335 14.76 28.13 -3.22
N PHE A 336 15.66 27.67 -4.09
CA PHE A 336 16.26 26.35 -4.02
C PHE A 336 17.07 26.17 -2.74
N VAL A 337 17.95 27.12 -2.42
CA VAL A 337 18.78 27.09 -1.21
C VAL A 337 17.88 27.05 0.03
N LYS A 338 16.87 27.90 0.10
CA LYS A 338 15.89 27.91 1.19
C LYS A 338 15.14 26.58 1.32
N ALA A 339 14.70 26.00 0.20
CA ALA A 339 13.99 24.73 0.21
C ALA A 339 14.86 23.56 0.68
N LYS A 340 16.13 23.60 0.30
CA LYS A 340 17.13 22.63 0.72
C LYS A 340 17.42 22.76 2.22
N GLU A 341 17.63 23.98 2.72
CA GLU A 341 17.82 24.23 4.16
C GLU A 341 16.64 23.72 4.98
N GLU A 342 15.40 23.96 4.54
CA GLU A 342 14.21 23.39 5.21
C GLU A 342 14.20 21.85 5.21
N VAL A 343 14.66 21.19 4.14
CA VAL A 343 14.80 19.73 4.11
C VAL A 343 15.89 19.28 5.08
N ASP A 344 17.04 19.93 5.07
CA ASP A 344 18.19 19.59 5.92
C ASP A 344 17.83 19.75 7.41
N GLU A 345 17.11 20.82 7.79
CA GLU A 345 16.59 21.07 9.14
C GLU A 345 15.60 19.97 9.57
N LEU A 346 14.60 19.66 8.75
CA LEU A 346 13.63 18.60 9.05
C LEU A 346 14.28 17.22 9.11
N CYS A 347 15.29 16.97 8.27
CA CYS A 347 16.09 15.75 8.34
C CYS A 347 16.87 15.67 9.66
N ALA A 348 17.47 16.77 10.11
CA ALA A 348 18.18 16.83 11.37
C ALA A 348 17.23 16.55 12.54
N ASP A 349 16.04 17.16 12.58
CA ASP A 349 15.02 16.90 13.60
C ASP A 349 14.61 15.41 13.63
N ILE A 350 14.42 14.80 12.45
CA ILE A 350 14.14 13.37 12.34
C ILE A 350 15.32 12.53 12.84
N CYS A 351 16.56 12.91 12.53
CA CYS A 351 17.77 12.19 12.94
C CYS A 351 18.06 12.33 14.44
N ASP A 352 17.85 13.50 15.04
CA ASP A 352 17.99 13.73 16.48
C ASP A 352 16.93 12.95 17.26
N SER A 353 15.75 12.78 16.65
CA SER A 353 14.74 11.86 17.15
C SER A 353 15.09 10.38 16.95
N CYS A 354 16.27 10.02 16.40
CA CYS A 354 16.76 8.67 16.12
C CYS A 354 17.96 8.29 17.02
N PRO A 355 18.22 7.01 17.38
CA PRO A 355 19.40 6.66 18.15
C PRO A 355 20.66 6.89 17.33
N ARG A 356 21.73 7.38 17.98
CA ARG A 356 22.99 7.90 17.41
C ARG A 356 23.72 7.02 16.38
N SER A 357 23.30 5.78 16.12
CA SER A 357 23.98 4.86 15.20
C SER A 357 23.68 5.08 13.70
N CYS A 358 22.75 5.96 13.33
CA CYS A 358 22.28 6.07 11.94
C CYS A 358 22.93 7.19 11.10
N TYR A 359 23.68 8.10 11.72
CA TYR A 359 24.15 9.34 11.08
C TYR A 359 25.16 9.11 9.93
N ASN A 360 25.96 8.05 10.00
CA ASN A 360 27.08 7.83 9.08
C ASN A 360 26.74 7.07 7.79
N ILE A 361 25.51 6.59 7.61
CA ILE A 361 25.17 5.67 6.49
C ILE A 361 24.38 6.36 5.36
N ALA A 362 23.75 7.52 5.61
CA ALA A 362 22.62 7.95 4.76
C ALA A 362 22.75 9.28 4.02
N TYR A 363 23.67 10.18 4.40
CA TYR A 363 23.70 11.52 3.81
C TYR A 363 25.10 11.91 3.34
N PRO A 364 25.43 11.76 2.04
CA PRO A 364 26.35 12.71 1.45
C PRO A 364 25.67 14.10 1.56
N PRO A 365 26.37 15.15 2.04
CA PRO A 365 25.81 16.49 2.07
C PRO A 365 25.30 16.85 0.65
N PHE A 366 24.10 17.42 0.56
CA PHE A 366 23.54 18.00 -0.66
C PHE A 366 24.47 19.15 -1.13
N SER A 367 25.59 18.80 -1.72
CA SER A 367 26.71 19.72 -1.96
C SER A 367 26.76 20.19 -3.42
N THR A 368 26.00 19.55 -4.32
CA THR A 368 26.00 19.88 -5.76
C THR A 368 24.64 19.70 -6.43
N PHE A 369 24.18 20.76 -7.10
CA PHE A 369 23.22 20.71 -8.22
C PHE A 369 23.84 19.80 -9.30
N PRO A 370 23.19 18.72 -9.82
CA PRO A 370 21.76 18.44 -9.92
C PRO A 370 21.34 17.04 -9.39
N LYS A 371 21.81 16.59 -8.21
CA LYS A 371 21.61 15.18 -7.75
C LYS A 371 20.46 14.96 -6.74
N ILE A 372 19.30 15.61 -6.87
CA ILE A 372 18.19 15.40 -5.91
C ILE A 372 17.58 14.01 -6.03
N LYS A 373 17.45 13.44 -7.24
CA LYS A 373 16.83 12.11 -7.48
C LYS A 373 17.39 11.05 -6.51
N LEU A 374 18.71 10.90 -6.41
CA LEU A 374 19.38 9.93 -5.53
C LEU A 374 19.11 10.17 -4.03
N ASN A 375 18.91 11.42 -3.64
CA ASN A 375 18.72 11.79 -2.23
C ASN A 375 17.29 11.56 -1.74
N VAL A 376 16.29 11.56 -2.65
CA VAL A 376 14.90 11.10 -2.35
C VAL A 376 14.95 9.66 -1.84
N PHE A 377 15.63 8.81 -2.61
CA PHE A 377 15.73 7.38 -2.35
C PHE A 377 16.52 7.11 -1.08
N GLY A 378 17.60 7.88 -0.87
CA GLY A 378 18.39 7.87 0.36
C GLY A 378 17.58 8.23 1.60
N PHE A 379 16.74 9.28 1.54
CA PHE A 379 15.88 9.71 2.64
C PHE A 379 14.91 8.60 3.08
N PHE A 380 14.11 8.06 2.15
CA PHE A 380 13.13 7.02 2.48
C PHE A 380 13.80 5.72 2.94
N SER A 381 14.94 5.36 2.35
CA SER A 381 15.74 4.21 2.77
C SER A 381 16.35 4.42 4.17
N CYS A 382 16.80 5.64 4.48
CA CYS A 382 17.32 6.01 5.80
C CYS A 382 16.23 5.93 6.86
N GLN A 383 15.04 6.47 6.59
CA GLN A 383 13.90 6.37 7.49
C GLN A 383 13.58 4.90 7.81
N GLN A 384 13.60 4.02 6.80
CA GLN A 384 13.41 2.58 6.96
C GLN A 384 14.55 1.87 7.73
N TYR A 385 15.79 2.31 7.55
CA TYR A 385 16.96 1.76 8.24
C TYR A 385 17.01 2.21 9.71
N CYS A 386 16.78 3.50 9.97
CA CYS A 386 16.69 4.12 11.28
C CYS A 386 15.66 3.45 12.20
N THR A 387 14.51 3.07 11.65
CA THR A 387 13.50 2.29 12.38
C THR A 387 13.99 0.86 12.62
N SER A 388 14.52 0.18 11.61
CA SER A 388 15.00 -1.20 11.76
C SER A 388 16.17 -1.35 12.75
N ALA A 389 17.08 -0.38 12.80
CA ALA A 389 18.23 -0.35 13.71
C ALA A 389 17.82 -0.13 15.19
N ARG A 390 16.73 0.62 15.43
CA ARG A 390 16.12 0.77 16.76
C ARG A 390 15.67 -0.55 17.38
N ASP A 391 15.27 -1.49 16.53
CA ASP A 391 14.60 -2.72 16.94
C ASP A 391 15.56 -3.92 17.06
N GLY A 392 16.89 -3.69 17.00
CA GLY A 392 17.90 -4.73 17.14
C GLY A 392 17.94 -5.75 15.98
N GLN A 393 17.25 -5.49 14.87
CA GLN A 393 17.16 -6.39 13.72
C GLN A 393 18.16 -6.06 12.60
N PHE A 394 19.44 -5.88 12.94
CA PHE A 394 20.49 -5.50 11.98
C PHE A 394 20.61 -6.47 10.79
N HIS A 395 20.40 -7.78 11.00
CA HIS A 395 20.46 -8.78 9.93
C HIS A 395 19.26 -8.73 8.98
N HIS A 396 18.08 -8.34 9.48
CA HIS A 396 16.87 -8.20 8.67
C HIS A 396 16.90 -6.89 7.86
N ALA A 397 17.49 -5.83 8.41
CA ALA A 397 17.67 -4.55 7.74
C ALA A 397 18.58 -4.65 6.50
N ARG A 398 19.63 -5.47 6.55
CA ARG A 398 20.54 -5.70 5.40
C ARG A 398 19.87 -6.51 4.29
N TYR A 399 19.10 -7.54 4.65
CA TYR A 399 18.35 -8.36 3.69
C TYR A 399 17.20 -7.57 3.04
N VAL A 400 16.49 -6.75 3.82
CA VAL A 400 15.46 -5.84 3.31
C VAL A 400 16.09 -4.75 2.46
N SER A 401 17.25 -4.17 2.82
CA SER A 401 17.90 -3.14 2.00
C SER A 401 18.44 -3.67 0.68
N ASP A 402 18.92 -4.92 0.61
CA ASP A 402 19.37 -5.53 -0.64
C ASP A 402 18.20 -5.98 -1.54
N LEU A 403 17.11 -6.49 -0.95
CA LEU A 403 15.90 -6.87 -1.70
C LEU A 403 15.09 -5.64 -2.16
N SER A 404 15.01 -4.60 -1.31
CA SER A 404 14.43 -3.31 -1.69
C SER A 404 15.35 -2.60 -2.68
N ARG A 405 16.68 -2.57 -2.53
CA ARG A 405 17.56 -2.08 -3.61
C ARG A 405 17.33 -2.81 -4.93
N ALA A 406 17.25 -4.14 -4.96
CA ALA A 406 17.04 -4.88 -6.20
C ALA A 406 15.66 -4.65 -6.82
N LYS A 407 14.59 -4.54 -6.02
CA LYS A 407 13.22 -4.31 -6.51
C LYS A 407 12.90 -2.83 -6.78
N PHE A 408 13.54 -1.91 -6.06
CA PHE A 408 13.43 -0.46 -6.26
C PHE A 408 14.32 0.01 -7.40
N VAL A 409 15.46 -0.63 -7.65
CA VAL A 409 16.26 -0.41 -8.87
C VAL A 409 15.49 -0.88 -10.11
N VAL A 410 14.65 -1.91 -10.03
CA VAL A 410 13.75 -2.26 -11.15
C VAL A 410 12.60 -1.26 -11.31
N ALA A 411 12.09 -0.68 -10.21
CA ALA A 411 11.09 0.39 -10.26
C ALA A 411 11.67 1.79 -10.57
N ALA A 412 13.00 1.95 -10.56
CA ALA A 412 13.71 3.19 -10.88
C ALA A 412 14.56 3.10 -12.17
N LEU A 413 14.66 1.91 -12.78
CA LEU A 413 15.23 1.68 -14.11
C LEU A 413 14.16 1.47 -15.20
N LEU A 414 12.88 1.36 -14.80
CA LEU A 414 11.73 1.72 -15.61
C LEU A 414 11.43 3.20 -15.39
#